data_AF-A0A6N6STY7-F1
#
_entry.id   AF-A0A6N6STY7-F1
#
_cell.length_a   1.000
_cell.length_b   1.000
_cell.length_c   1.000
_cell.angle_alpha   90.00
_cell.angle_beta   90.00
_cell.angle_gamma   90.00
#
_symmetry.space_group_name_H-M   'P 1'
#
loop_
_entity.id
_entity.type
_entity.pdbx_description
1 polymer ?
#
loop_
_entity_poly.entity_id
_entity_poly.type
_entity_poly.pdbx_seq_one_letter_code
_entity_poly.pdbx_strand_id
1 'polypeptide(L)'
;MRIDSMRTLKNILRATALAPILLTLAHAGAHAQGEGATWRLQRGQDIASTGVRLPEMQIQGQSLSGSTGCKSFATTFSRRSDGRVDITRPSLARKACGRKQQSVENAFVLGLTRTQFIEEKGDQLAFLSIAREELLVWQRVQEPTTARATPRKTRARQGRRMHAEIRKSRGRVMHARSKHHHHRRHMWLDKGCFI
;
A
#
# COMPACT_ATOMS: atom_id res chain seq x y z
N MET A 1 -29.17 50.33 21.63
CA MET A 1 -28.10 50.27 22.66
C MET A 1 -26.88 50.96 22.10
N ARG A 2 -26.22 51.73 22.96
CA ARG A 2 -25.32 52.85 22.72
C ARG A 2 -23.88 52.41 23.08
N ILE A 3 -22.90 52.84 22.27
CA ILE A 3 -21.54 53.31 22.68
C ILE A 3 -20.58 52.15 23.14
N ASP A 4 -19.27 52.02 22.87
CA ASP A 4 -18.07 52.85 22.64
C ASP A 4 -17.04 52.00 21.84
N SER A 5 -16.28 52.49 20.87
CA SER A 5 -15.17 53.46 20.97
C SER A 5 -13.80 52.86 21.36
N MET A 6 -12.93 52.84 20.34
CA MET A 6 -11.52 53.27 20.35
C MET A 6 -10.49 52.64 21.31
N ARG A 7 -9.42 52.10 20.70
CA ARG A 7 -7.98 52.44 20.92
C ARG A 7 -7.16 51.58 19.93
N THR A 8 -6.65 52.10 18.81
CA THR A 8 -5.45 52.96 18.67
C THR A 8 -4.21 52.38 19.33
N LEU A 9 -3.23 51.98 18.50
CA LEU A 9 -1.76 51.99 18.67
C LEU A 9 -1.22 51.39 17.35
N LYS A 10 -0.89 52.13 16.28
CA LYS A 10 0.12 53.19 16.06
C LYS A 10 1.52 52.83 16.58
N ASN A 11 2.44 52.73 15.61
CA ASN A 11 3.91 52.70 15.67
C ASN A 11 4.48 51.30 15.92
N ILE A 12 5.39 50.79 15.08
CA ILE A 12 6.74 51.32 14.87
C ILE A 12 7.20 51.11 13.42
N LEU A 13 7.48 52.21 12.73
CA LEU A 13 8.40 52.23 11.58
C LEU A 13 9.81 51.86 12.09
N ARG A 14 10.44 50.86 11.50
CA ARG A 14 11.90 50.70 11.53
C ARG A 14 12.44 50.71 10.10
N ALA A 15 13.34 51.65 9.88
CA ALA A 15 14.02 51.91 8.63
C ALA A 15 15.08 50.84 8.31
N THR A 16 15.05 50.38 7.07
CA THR A 16 16.14 49.99 6.15
C THR A 16 17.45 49.40 6.68
N ALA A 17 17.76 48.19 6.20
CA ALA A 17 19.08 47.85 5.66
C ALA A 17 18.91 47.00 4.39
N LEU A 18 19.24 47.59 3.23
CA LEU A 18 19.29 46.91 1.93
C LEU A 18 20.54 46.01 1.90
N ALA A 19 20.33 44.70 2.01
CA ALA A 19 21.35 43.70 1.69
C ALA A 19 20.99 43.04 0.35
N PRO A 20 21.91 42.96 -0.62
CA PRO A 20 21.66 42.24 -1.87
C PRO A 20 21.74 40.74 -1.59
N ILE A 21 20.58 40.11 -1.38
CA ILE A 21 20.47 38.66 -1.25
C ILE A 21 20.53 38.07 -2.66
N LEU A 22 21.74 37.73 -3.10
CA LEU A 22 21.96 36.77 -4.19
C LEU A 22 21.57 35.38 -3.67
N LEU A 23 20.31 34.98 -3.90
CA LEU A 23 19.87 33.60 -3.69
C LEU A 23 19.71 32.90 -5.05
N THR A 24 20.80 32.28 -5.50
CA THR A 24 20.74 31.13 -6.41
C THR A 24 19.88 30.04 -5.76
N LEU A 25 18.89 29.48 -6.45
CA LEU A 25 18.38 28.12 -6.21
C LEU A 25 17.65 27.66 -7.47
N ALA A 26 18.41 27.13 -8.43
CA ALA A 26 17.88 26.23 -9.44
C ALA A 26 17.43 24.93 -8.73
N HIS A 27 16.22 24.93 -8.18
CA HIS A 27 15.55 23.69 -7.78
C HIS A 27 15.13 22.96 -9.05
N ALA A 28 16.05 22.17 -9.61
CA ALA A 28 15.67 21.06 -10.46
C ALA A 28 14.88 20.08 -9.58
N GLY A 29 13.57 20.32 -9.48
CA GLY A 29 12.61 19.38 -8.92
C GLY A 29 12.52 18.19 -9.87
N ALA A 30 13.53 17.32 -9.83
CA ALA A 30 13.35 15.93 -10.17
C ALA A 30 12.32 15.43 -9.15
N HIS A 31 11.04 15.57 -9.47
CA HIS A 31 9.99 14.80 -8.86
C HIS A 31 10.38 13.35 -9.14
N ALA A 32 11.12 12.75 -8.20
CA ALA A 32 11.20 11.33 -8.08
C ALA A 32 9.74 10.88 -8.11
N GLN A 33 9.33 10.34 -9.26
CA GLN A 33 8.09 9.61 -9.39
C GLN A 33 8.27 8.45 -8.42
N GLY A 34 7.90 8.69 -7.17
CA GLY A 34 8.22 7.82 -6.05
C GLY A 34 7.76 6.42 -6.40
N GLU A 35 8.61 5.44 -6.10
CA GLU A 35 8.24 4.03 -6.16
C GLU A 35 6.85 3.87 -5.55
N GLY A 36 5.91 3.33 -6.34
CA GLY A 36 4.51 3.27 -5.96
C GLY A 36 4.37 2.55 -4.62
N ALA A 37 3.88 3.26 -3.60
CA ALA A 37 3.68 2.67 -2.29
C ALA A 37 2.55 1.65 -2.33
N THR A 38 2.76 0.49 -1.70
CA THR A 38 1.70 -0.51 -1.48
C THR A 38 1.06 -0.27 -0.12
N TRP A 39 -0.27 -0.32 -0.09
CA TRP A 39 -1.12 -0.03 1.05
C TRP A 39 -2.06 -1.21 1.29
N ARG A 40 -2.24 -1.60 2.55
CA ARG A 40 -3.20 -2.64 2.96
C ARG A 40 -4.28 -2.01 3.81
N LEU A 41 -5.53 -2.38 3.56
CA LEU A 41 -6.65 -1.85 4.34
C LEU A 41 -6.51 -2.31 5.80
N GLN A 42 -6.52 -1.36 6.71
CA GLN A 42 -6.50 -1.60 8.16
C GLN A 42 -7.92 -1.56 8.72
N ARG A 43 -8.74 -0.60 8.28
CA ARG A 43 -10.12 -0.40 8.72
C ARG A 43 -10.95 0.17 7.60
N GLY A 44 -12.24 -0.13 7.56
CA GLY A 44 -13.18 0.55 6.69
C GLY A 44 -14.60 0.48 7.23
N GLN A 45 -15.41 1.47 6.86
CA GLN A 45 -16.82 1.50 7.20
C GLN A 45 -17.52 0.27 6.61
N ASP A 46 -18.26 -0.47 7.44
CA ASP A 46 -19.00 -1.69 7.08
C ASP A 46 -18.13 -2.84 6.51
N ILE A 47 -16.81 -2.82 6.78
CA ILE A 47 -15.88 -3.88 6.39
C ILE A 47 -15.49 -4.71 7.61
N ALA A 48 -15.98 -5.94 7.68
CA ALA A 48 -15.51 -6.92 8.66
C ALA A 48 -14.08 -7.38 8.31
N SER A 49 -13.18 -7.44 9.30
CA SER A 49 -11.79 -7.86 9.11
C SER A 49 -11.53 -9.34 9.34
N THR A 50 -12.47 -10.06 9.97
CA THR A 50 -12.27 -11.46 10.37
C THR A 50 -12.66 -12.44 9.27
N GLY A 51 -11.74 -13.36 8.92
CA GLY A 51 -12.03 -14.49 8.03
C GLY A 51 -12.25 -14.11 6.56
N VAL A 52 -11.76 -12.95 6.14
CA VAL A 52 -11.82 -12.44 4.75
C VAL A 52 -10.45 -11.91 4.33
N ARG A 53 -10.22 -11.83 3.01
CA ARG A 53 -9.03 -11.15 2.49
C ARG A 53 -9.31 -9.66 2.42
N LEU A 54 -8.45 -8.86 3.05
CA LEU A 54 -8.58 -7.41 3.05
C LEU A 54 -8.10 -6.81 1.73
N PRO A 55 -8.68 -5.68 1.29
CA PRO A 55 -8.19 -4.94 0.14
C PRO A 55 -6.73 -4.49 0.27
N GLU A 56 -6.04 -4.48 -0.87
CA GLU A 56 -4.70 -3.95 -1.04
C GLU A 56 -4.69 -3.01 -2.23
N MET A 57 -3.88 -1.95 -2.15
CA MET A 57 -3.86 -0.87 -3.14
C MET A 57 -2.44 -0.36 -3.37
N GLN A 58 -2.17 0.06 -4.60
CA GLN A 58 -1.00 0.80 -5.01
C GLN A 58 -1.44 2.17 -5.50
N ILE A 59 -0.63 3.19 -5.20
CA ILE A 59 -0.85 4.56 -5.67
C ILE A 59 0.31 4.93 -6.57
N GLN A 60 0.00 5.32 -7.80
CA GLN A 60 0.98 5.78 -8.79
C GLN A 60 0.44 7.06 -9.45
N GLY A 61 0.95 8.21 -9.00
CA GLY A 61 0.42 9.51 -9.40
C GLY A 61 -1.06 9.66 -9.02
N GLN A 62 -1.92 9.77 -10.04
CA GLN A 62 -3.38 9.90 -9.90
C GLN A 62 -4.14 8.57 -10.07
N SER A 63 -3.41 7.46 -10.22
CA SER A 63 -3.98 6.14 -10.42
C SER A 63 -3.96 5.35 -9.12
N LEU A 64 -5.08 4.67 -8.84
CA LEU A 64 -5.25 3.70 -7.75
C LEU A 64 -5.55 2.34 -8.37
N SER A 65 -4.78 1.32 -8.01
CA SER A 65 -5.00 -0.04 -8.48
C SER A 65 -4.74 -1.05 -7.38
N GLY A 66 -5.27 -2.27 -7.50
CA GLY A 66 -4.99 -3.30 -6.51
C GLY A 66 -6.03 -4.41 -6.48
N SER A 67 -6.30 -4.93 -5.29
CA SER A 67 -7.23 -6.03 -5.03
C SER A 67 -8.28 -5.63 -4.00
N THR A 68 -9.54 -6.01 -4.23
CA THR A 68 -10.64 -5.91 -3.26
C THR A 68 -10.64 -7.08 -2.25
N GLY A 69 -9.61 -7.92 -2.29
CA GLY A 69 -9.54 -9.23 -1.63
C GLY A 69 -10.17 -10.37 -2.45
N CYS A 70 -10.94 -10.06 -3.50
CA CYS A 70 -11.44 -11.05 -4.47
C CYS A 70 -11.07 -10.72 -5.92
N LYS A 71 -11.41 -9.50 -6.35
CA LYS A 71 -11.23 -8.99 -7.71
C LYS A 71 -10.09 -7.99 -7.71
N SER A 72 -9.41 -7.88 -8.85
CA SER A 72 -8.58 -6.71 -9.08
C SER A 72 -9.45 -5.49 -9.40
N PHE A 73 -8.97 -4.31 -9.01
CA PHE A 73 -9.60 -3.05 -9.33
C PHE A 73 -8.59 -2.04 -9.90
N ALA A 74 -9.10 -1.08 -10.65
CA ALA A 74 -8.38 0.12 -11.06
C ALA A 74 -9.33 1.32 -11.09
N THR A 75 -8.85 2.48 -10.67
CA THR A 75 -9.54 3.77 -10.75
C THR A 75 -8.53 4.91 -10.82
N THR A 76 -8.99 6.11 -11.11
CA THR A 76 -8.21 7.34 -11.00
C THR A 76 -8.89 8.31 -10.03
N PHE A 77 -8.12 9.27 -9.54
CA PHE A 77 -8.64 10.41 -8.80
C PHE A 77 -8.03 11.72 -9.30
N SER A 78 -8.81 12.79 -9.24
CA SER A 78 -8.33 14.14 -9.51
C SER A 78 -8.44 14.99 -8.25
N ARG A 79 -7.53 15.96 -8.09
CA ARG A 79 -7.58 16.93 -6.99
C ARG A 79 -8.27 18.20 -7.48
N ARG A 80 -9.20 18.71 -6.69
CA ARG A 80 -9.90 19.97 -6.93
C ARG A 80 -9.15 21.14 -6.28
N SER A 81 -9.51 22.36 -6.67
CA SER A 81 -8.90 23.59 -6.14
C SER A 81 -9.19 23.83 -4.65
N ASP A 82 -10.27 23.25 -4.11
CA ASP A 82 -10.65 23.34 -2.70
C ASP A 82 -10.03 22.22 -1.83
N GLY A 83 -9.10 21.45 -2.40
CA GLY A 83 -8.40 20.35 -1.71
C GLY A 83 -9.19 19.05 -1.64
N ARG A 84 -10.40 19.00 -2.21
CA ARG A 84 -11.15 17.74 -2.36
C ARG A 84 -10.58 16.85 -3.46
N VAL A 85 -10.98 15.59 -3.45
CA VAL A 85 -10.72 14.65 -4.55
C VAL A 85 -12.02 14.18 -5.17
N ASP A 86 -12.00 13.99 -6.49
CA ASP A 86 -13.04 13.26 -7.22
C ASP A 86 -12.45 11.93 -7.68
N ILE A 87 -12.94 10.82 -7.12
CA ILE A 87 -12.52 9.45 -7.49
C ILE A 87 -13.50 8.89 -8.53
N THR A 88 -12.99 8.43 -9.67
CA THR A 88 -13.84 7.80 -10.67
C THR A 88 -14.39 6.47 -10.19
N ARG A 89 -15.48 5.99 -10.79
CA ARG A 89 -16.02 4.68 -10.44
C ARG A 89 -14.97 3.59 -10.76
N PRO A 90 -14.61 2.70 -9.81
CA PRO A 90 -13.59 1.70 -10.06
C PRO A 90 -14.05 0.65 -11.07
N SER A 91 -13.15 0.31 -11.99
CA SER A 91 -13.28 -0.87 -12.86
C SER A 91 -12.87 -2.11 -12.09
N LEU A 92 -13.67 -3.18 -12.18
CA LEU A 92 -13.45 -4.43 -11.45
C LEU A 92 -13.34 -5.61 -12.44
N ALA A 93 -12.37 -6.49 -12.22
CA ALA A 93 -12.27 -7.73 -12.98
C ALA A 93 -13.46 -8.65 -12.70
N ARG A 94 -13.91 -9.43 -13.69
CA ARG A 94 -15.04 -10.35 -13.51
C ARG A 94 -14.57 -11.64 -12.83
N LYS A 95 -14.99 -11.86 -11.58
CA LYS A 95 -14.74 -13.09 -10.81
C LYS A 95 -15.88 -13.35 -9.83
N ALA A 96 -16.24 -14.62 -9.65
CA ALA A 96 -17.20 -15.00 -8.62
C ALA A 96 -16.52 -15.00 -7.24
N CYS A 97 -17.20 -14.42 -6.26
CA CYS A 97 -16.72 -14.30 -4.88
C CYS A 97 -17.73 -14.96 -3.93
N GLY A 98 -17.24 -15.54 -2.82
CA GLY A 98 -18.14 -15.96 -1.74
C GLY A 98 -18.85 -14.76 -1.12
N ARG A 99 -20.05 -14.97 -0.55
CA ARG A 99 -20.92 -13.90 -0.02
C ARG A 99 -20.19 -12.92 0.93
N LYS A 100 -19.39 -13.44 1.87
CA LYS A 100 -18.62 -12.61 2.81
C LYS A 100 -17.64 -11.67 2.08
N GLN A 101 -16.92 -12.20 1.10
CA GLN A 101 -15.95 -11.40 0.34
C GLN A 101 -16.65 -10.41 -0.60
N GLN A 102 -17.81 -10.75 -1.16
CA GLN A 102 -18.61 -9.81 -1.96
C GLN A 102 -19.11 -8.63 -1.10
N SER A 103 -19.47 -8.87 0.16
CA SER A 103 -19.85 -7.80 1.10
C SER A 103 -18.71 -6.82 1.34
N VAL A 104 -17.49 -7.32 1.59
CA VAL A 104 -16.28 -6.51 1.73
C VAL A 104 -16.01 -5.68 0.49
N GLU A 105 -16.10 -6.30 -0.70
CA GLU A 105 -15.91 -5.61 -1.97
C GLU A 105 -16.92 -4.48 -2.18
N ASN A 106 -18.20 -4.72 -1.87
CA ASN A 106 -19.25 -3.70 -2.01
C ASN A 106 -19.01 -2.51 -1.08
N ALA A 107 -18.69 -2.76 0.20
CA ALA A 107 -18.38 -1.72 1.17
C ALA A 107 -17.10 -0.94 0.79
N PHE A 108 -16.07 -1.63 0.30
CA PHE A 108 -14.86 -1.02 -0.22
C PHE A 108 -15.14 -0.07 -1.40
N VAL A 109 -15.88 -0.54 -2.41
CA VAL A 109 -16.27 0.28 -3.58
C VAL A 109 -17.08 1.49 -3.14
N LEU A 110 -18.03 1.30 -2.21
CA LEU A 110 -18.83 2.39 -1.67
C LEU A 110 -17.95 3.44 -0.97
N GLY A 111 -17.01 3.01 -0.13
CA GLY A 111 -16.04 3.88 0.53
C GLY A 111 -15.22 4.70 -0.46
N LEU A 112 -14.68 4.08 -1.51
CA LEU A 112 -13.97 4.79 -2.58
C LEU A 112 -14.84 5.86 -3.24
N THR A 113 -16.08 5.51 -3.63
CA THR A 113 -16.98 6.47 -4.31
C THR A 113 -17.46 7.62 -3.43
N ARG A 114 -17.43 7.46 -2.10
CA ARG A 114 -17.81 8.51 -1.13
C ARG A 114 -16.64 9.38 -0.68
N THR A 115 -15.42 9.00 -1.04
CA THR A 115 -14.22 9.72 -0.62
C THR A 115 -14.16 11.09 -1.27
N GLN A 116 -13.96 12.12 -0.44
CA GLN A 116 -13.74 13.50 -0.89
C GLN A 116 -12.43 14.09 -0.38
N PHE A 117 -11.75 13.46 0.57
CA PHE A 117 -10.41 13.85 0.97
C PHE A 117 -9.52 12.62 1.13
N ILE A 118 -8.24 12.78 0.80
CA ILE A 118 -7.20 11.78 1.03
C ILE A 118 -6.13 12.46 1.89
N GLU A 119 -5.93 11.94 3.09
CA GLU A 119 -4.93 12.43 4.04
C GLU A 119 -3.89 11.35 4.30
N GLU A 120 -2.61 11.71 4.18
CA GLU A 120 -1.49 10.83 4.50
C GLU A 120 -0.77 11.37 5.75
N LYS A 121 -0.58 10.50 6.76
CA LYS A 121 0.09 10.81 8.03
C LYS A 121 1.05 9.68 8.36
N GLY A 122 2.33 9.88 8.07
CA GLY A 122 3.36 8.85 8.25
C GLY A 122 3.08 7.62 7.38
N ASP A 123 2.97 6.45 8.01
CA ASP A 123 2.65 5.18 7.33
C ASP A 123 1.13 4.90 7.25
N GLN A 124 0.29 5.86 7.58
CA GLN A 124 -1.16 5.75 7.46
C GLN A 124 -1.71 6.67 6.37
N LEU A 125 -2.73 6.17 5.68
CA LEU A 125 -3.47 6.90 4.65
C LEU A 125 -4.96 6.75 4.95
N ALA A 126 -5.67 7.87 5.00
CA ALA A 126 -7.08 7.92 5.33
C ALA A 126 -7.87 8.52 4.16
N PHE A 127 -8.94 7.84 3.78
CA PHE A 127 -9.92 8.29 2.80
C PHE A 127 -11.13 8.75 3.57
N LEU A 128 -11.49 10.02 3.41
CA LEU A 128 -12.48 10.68 4.25
C LEU A 128 -13.70 11.12 3.46
N SER A 129 -14.85 11.13 4.12
CA SER A 129 -16.10 11.69 3.59
C SER A 129 -16.06 13.22 3.54
N ILE A 130 -17.12 13.84 3.00
CA ILE A 130 -17.30 15.30 3.04
C ILE A 130 -17.30 15.86 4.47
N ALA A 131 -17.79 15.09 5.43
CA ALA A 131 -17.85 15.45 6.84
C ALA A 131 -16.53 15.13 7.60
N ARG A 132 -15.47 14.75 6.88
CA ARG A 132 -14.16 14.30 7.43
C ARG A 132 -14.24 13.01 8.26
N GLU A 133 -15.26 12.18 8.05
CA GLU A 133 -15.34 10.86 8.67
C GLU A 133 -14.44 9.86 7.94
N GLU A 134 -13.78 8.97 8.68
CA GLU A 134 -12.92 7.94 8.11
C GLU A 134 -13.75 6.85 7.41
N LEU A 135 -13.65 6.77 6.09
CA LEU A 135 -14.32 5.74 5.29
C LEU A 135 -13.43 4.52 5.12
N LEU A 136 -12.15 4.74 4.77
CA LEU A 136 -11.14 3.69 4.58
C LEU A 136 -9.82 4.18 5.19
N VAL A 137 -9.25 3.37 6.08
CA VAL A 137 -7.95 3.62 6.71
C VAL A 137 -6.99 2.53 6.28
N TRP A 138 -5.84 2.96 5.77
CA TRP A 138 -4.83 2.12 5.16
C TRP A 138 -3.53 2.20 5.93
N GLN A 139 -2.80 1.09 5.96
CA GLN A 139 -1.45 1.01 6.48
C GLN A 139 -0.50 0.74 5.32
N ARG A 140 0.60 1.50 5.25
CA ARG A 140 1.67 1.27 4.30
C ARG A 140 2.28 -0.10 4.56
N VAL A 141 2.37 -0.93 3.52
CA VAL A 141 3.10 -2.18 3.58
C VAL A 141 4.56 -1.84 3.39
N GLN A 142 5.31 -1.80 4.49
CA GLN A 142 6.76 -1.74 4.44
C GLN A 142 7.20 -3.06 3.80
N GLU A 143 7.79 -3.01 2.60
CA GLU A 143 8.57 -4.16 2.16
C GLU A 143 9.62 -4.40 3.25
N PRO A 144 9.82 -5.65 3.70
CA PRO A 144 10.88 -5.91 4.65
C PRO A 144 12.17 -5.46 3.97
N THR A 145 12.69 -4.30 4.39
CA THR A 145 13.97 -3.79 3.95
C THR A 145 14.94 -4.93 4.20
N THR A 146 15.30 -5.65 3.14
CA THR A 146 16.22 -6.78 3.21
C THR A 146 17.44 -6.24 3.91
N ALA A 147 17.60 -6.63 5.18
CA ALA A 147 18.50 -6.00 6.12
C ALA A 147 19.83 -5.82 5.40
N ARG A 148 20.14 -4.55 5.07
CA ARG A 148 21.23 -4.17 4.18
C ARG A 148 22.44 -4.94 4.65
N ALA A 149 22.81 -5.98 3.90
CA ALA A 149 23.80 -6.93 4.36
C ALA A 149 25.04 -6.12 4.69
N THR A 150 25.34 -5.96 5.98
CA THR A 150 26.54 -5.27 6.43
C THR A 150 27.68 -5.97 5.70
N PRO A 151 28.55 -5.25 4.97
CA PRO A 151 29.67 -5.86 4.29
C PRO A 151 30.47 -6.63 5.35
N ARG A 152 30.27 -7.95 5.37
CA ARG A 152 30.99 -8.86 6.23
C ARG A 152 32.41 -8.75 5.74
N LYS A 153 33.26 -8.00 6.48
CA LYS A 153 34.71 -7.96 6.26
C LYS A 153 35.17 -9.41 6.21
N THR A 154 35.37 -9.92 5.00
CA THR A 154 36.01 -11.19 4.75
C THR A 154 37.41 -11.05 5.30
N ARG A 155 37.64 -11.66 6.47
CA ARG A 155 38.97 -12.00 6.96
C ARG A 155 39.57 -13.00 5.98
N ALA A 156 40.01 -12.50 4.83
CA ALA A 156 40.93 -13.19 3.95
C ALA A 156 42.31 -13.12 4.62
N ARG A 157 42.60 -14.08 5.51
CA ARG A 157 43.95 -14.51 5.95
C ARG A 157 43.79 -15.36 7.21
N GLN A 158 43.81 -16.68 7.04
CA GLN A 158 44.49 -17.70 7.87
C GLN A 158 43.84 -19.04 7.51
N GLY A 159 44.47 -19.84 6.66
CA GLY A 159 43.90 -21.12 6.24
C GLY A 159 44.41 -21.70 4.92
N ARG A 160 45.49 -21.16 4.36
CA ARG A 160 46.40 -22.00 3.55
C ARG A 160 47.13 -22.93 4.54
N ARG A 161 47.18 -24.22 4.21
CA ARG A 161 47.76 -25.35 4.96
C ARG A 161 46.79 -25.96 5.98
N MET A 162 46.06 -26.98 5.56
CA MET A 162 46.42 -28.37 5.90
C MET A 162 45.43 -29.34 5.25
N HIS A 163 45.99 -30.44 4.75
CA HIS A 163 45.32 -31.64 4.24
C HIS A 163 44.80 -31.64 2.81
N ALA A 164 45.77 -31.67 1.90
CA ALA A 164 45.81 -32.70 0.88
C ALA A 164 45.72 -34.11 1.52
N GLU A 165 45.20 -35.06 0.74
CA GLU A 165 44.95 -36.47 1.06
C GLU A 165 43.78 -36.74 2.01
N ILE A 166 42.64 -37.20 1.44
CA ILE A 166 42.14 -38.55 1.70
C ILE A 166 41.44 -39.07 0.43
N ARG A 167 42.15 -40.00 -0.18
CA ARG A 167 41.74 -41.13 -1.01
C ARG A 167 40.23 -41.48 -1.06
N LYS A 168 39.73 -41.58 -2.31
CA LYS A 168 39.50 -42.87 -3.00
C LYS A 168 38.56 -43.88 -2.30
N SER A 169 37.27 -43.85 -2.66
CA SER A 169 36.35 -45.02 -2.69
C SER A 169 35.09 -44.62 -3.48
N ARG A 170 34.95 -44.97 -4.77
CA ARG A 170 34.45 -46.25 -5.29
C ARG A 170 33.42 -46.91 -4.38
N GLY A 171 32.16 -46.90 -4.82
CA GLY A 171 31.12 -47.81 -4.33
C GLY A 171 29.72 -47.37 -4.78
N ARG A 172 29.23 -47.77 -5.95
CA ARG A 172 28.41 -48.97 -6.21
C ARG A 172 26.98 -48.92 -5.61
N VAL A 173 26.04 -48.91 -6.56
CA VAL A 173 24.74 -49.63 -6.58
C VAL A 173 23.58 -49.12 -5.72
N MET A 174 22.39 -49.29 -6.31
CA MET A 174 21.05 -49.47 -5.73
C MET A 174 20.30 -48.17 -5.41
N HIS A 175 19.01 -48.00 -5.66
CA HIS A 175 17.96 -48.93 -6.07
C HIS A 175 16.79 -48.12 -6.68
N ALA A 176 16.10 -48.78 -7.60
CA ALA A 176 14.76 -48.43 -8.05
C ALA A 176 13.77 -48.26 -6.87
N ARG A 177 12.85 -47.29 -6.99
CA ARG A 177 11.55 -47.20 -6.30
C ARG A 177 10.89 -45.91 -6.79
N SER A 178 9.59 -45.80 -7.04
CA SER A 178 8.47 -46.72 -7.08
C SER A 178 7.37 -45.94 -7.78
N LYS A 179 6.76 -46.52 -8.82
CA LYS A 179 5.48 -46.03 -9.34
C LYS A 179 4.42 -46.33 -8.29
N HIS A 180 3.76 -45.33 -7.71
CA HIS A 180 2.48 -45.57 -7.05
C HIS A 180 1.44 -44.49 -7.36
N HIS A 181 0.33 -45.03 -7.87
CA HIS A 181 -0.96 -44.42 -8.10
C HIS A 181 -1.46 -43.59 -6.91
N HIS A 182 -2.16 -42.49 -7.21
CA HIS A 182 -3.53 -42.37 -6.72
C HIS A 182 -4.36 -41.48 -7.65
N HIS A 183 -5.15 -42.16 -8.48
CA HIS A 183 -6.31 -41.62 -9.16
C HIS A 183 -7.43 -41.55 -8.12
N ARG A 184 -7.76 -40.37 -7.59
CA ARG A 184 -9.04 -40.15 -6.89
C ARG A 184 -9.85 -39.15 -7.69
N ARG A 185 -10.76 -39.70 -8.51
CA ARG A 185 -11.94 -38.99 -9.01
C ARG A 185 -12.89 -38.85 -7.82
N HIS A 186 -13.15 -37.64 -7.37
CA HIS A 186 -14.35 -37.36 -6.58
C HIS A 186 -15.38 -36.77 -7.54
N MET A 187 -16.30 -37.64 -7.98
CA MET A 187 -17.63 -37.23 -8.45
C MET A 187 -18.36 -36.60 -7.27
N TRP A 188 -18.77 -35.35 -7.40
CA TRP A 188 -19.86 -34.81 -6.62
C TRP A 188 -21.03 -34.59 -7.57
N LEU A 189 -21.95 -35.56 -7.50
CA LEU A 189 -23.34 -35.38 -7.93
C LEU A 189 -24.03 -34.46 -6.91
N ASP A 190 -24.55 -33.36 -7.44
CA ASP A 190 -25.99 -33.15 -7.60
C ASP A 190 -26.86 -32.81 -6.35
N LYS A 191 -27.80 -31.91 -6.64
CA LYS A 191 -29.09 -31.63 -5.97
C LYS A 191 -29.12 -30.71 -4.75
N GLY A 192 -29.82 -29.57 -4.94
CA GLY A 192 -30.41 -28.84 -3.82
C GLY A 192 -30.86 -27.41 -4.12
N CYS A 193 -31.75 -27.20 -5.11
CA CYS A 193 -32.62 -26.02 -5.11
C CYS A 193 -33.69 -26.20 -4.03
N PHE A 194 -33.87 -25.20 -3.16
CA PHE A 194 -35.14 -24.99 -2.46
C PHE A 194 -35.45 -23.49 -2.44
N ILE A 195 -36.60 -23.24 -3.08
CA ILE A 195 -37.58 -22.12 -3.08
C ILE A 195 -37.29 -20.96 -2.13
#